data_AF-A0A1M3LJR9-F1
#
_entry.id   AF-A0A1M3LJR9-F1
#
_cell.length_a   1.000
_cell.length_b   1.000
_cell.length_c   1.000
_cell.angle_alpha   90.00
_cell.angle_beta   90.00
_cell.angle_gamma   90.00
#
_symmetry.space_group_name_H-M   'P 1'
#
loop_
_entity.id
_entity.type
_entity.pdbx_description
1 polymer ?
#
loop_
_entity_poly.entity_id
_entity_poly.type
_entity_poly.pdbx_seq_one_letter_code
_entity_poly.pdbx_strand_id
1 'polypeptide(L)'
;MKPPMAGFLPQYLYELKKGVRGLFLLTMNTAEAELVEKRLAKDGVDHYRHVVNGTKVNMFFGHSQYVAVVRAIVTGPLNALSAEQDFILGTLLGYDREQQCQRFLGRQARQREVF
;
A
#
# COMPACT_ATOMS: atom_id res chain seq x y z
N MET A 1 14.97 -18.65 -7.44
CA MET A 1 14.31 -18.34 -6.15
C MET A 1 14.07 -16.83 -6.14
N LYS A 2 12.82 -16.34 -6.11
CA LYS A 2 12.59 -14.88 -5.97
C LYS A 2 13.17 -14.47 -4.60
N PRO A 3 13.95 -13.38 -4.50
CA PRO A 3 14.47 -12.95 -3.21
C PRO A 3 13.30 -12.70 -2.25
N PRO A 4 13.43 -13.06 -0.96
CA PRO A 4 12.36 -12.83 0.01
C PRO A 4 12.03 -11.33 0.03
N MET A 5 10.75 -11.00 -0.06
CA MET A 5 10.30 -9.60 -0.13
C MET A 5 10.70 -8.81 1.13
N ALA A 6 10.93 -9.52 2.25
CA ALA A 6 11.51 -8.98 3.48
C ALA A 6 12.91 -8.35 3.29
N GLY A 7 13.67 -8.76 2.28
CA GLY A 7 15.00 -8.21 1.98
C GLY A 7 14.99 -6.73 1.58
N PHE A 8 13.84 -6.21 1.12
CA PHE A 8 13.69 -4.80 0.75
C PHE A 8 13.29 -3.90 1.93
N LEU A 9 12.88 -4.49 3.06
CA LEU A 9 12.42 -3.73 4.22
C LEU A 9 13.47 -2.73 4.76
N PRO A 10 14.77 -3.06 4.87
CA PRO A 10 15.77 -2.11 5.36
C PRO A 10 15.88 -0.85 4.48
N GLN A 11 15.82 -1.02 3.16
CA GLN A 11 15.87 0.09 2.21
C GLN A 11 14.62 0.98 2.33
N TYR A 12 13.44 0.38 2.48
CA TYR A 12 12.20 1.13 2.66
C TYR A 12 12.14 1.89 3.99
N LEU A 13 12.65 1.30 5.06
CA LEU A 13 12.79 1.98 6.35
C LEU A 13 13.78 3.16 6.25
N TYR A 14 14.85 3.00 5.47
CA TYR A 14 15.78 4.10 5.19
C TYR A 14 15.11 5.24 4.40
N GLU A 15 14.38 4.94 3.33
CA GLU A 15 13.61 5.92 2.55
C GLU A 15 12.57 6.65 3.39
N LEU A 16 11.84 5.92 4.23
CA LEU A 16 10.86 6.49 5.18
C LEU A 16 11.55 7.46 6.14
N LYS A 17 12.68 7.06 6.73
CA LYS A 17 13.46 7.90 7.64
C LYS A 17 14.01 9.16 6.96
N LYS A 18 14.33 9.09 5.67
CA LYS A 18 14.79 10.23 4.86
C LYS A 18 13.64 11.11 4.33
N GLY A 19 12.39 10.72 4.52
CA GLY A 19 11.22 11.46 4.04
C GLY A 19 11.03 11.39 2.53
N VAL A 20 11.61 10.39 1.85
CA VAL A 20 11.48 10.22 0.39
C VAL A 20 10.08 9.79 0.02
N ARG A 21 9.50 8.88 0.81
CA ARG A 21 8.13 8.36 0.61
C ARG A 21 7.50 8.08 1.96
N GLY A 22 6.20 8.37 2.07
CA GLY A 22 5.47 8.29 3.33
C GLY A 22 4.66 7.01 3.56
N LEU A 23 4.43 6.20 2.53
CA LEU A 23 3.70 4.95 2.61
C LEU A 23 4.32 3.91 1.67
N PHE A 24 4.43 2.69 2.16
CA PHE A 24 4.97 1.55 1.44
C PHE A 24 3.95 0.42 1.45
N LEU A 25 3.96 -0.38 0.38
CA LEU A 25 3.19 -1.60 0.25
C LEU A 25 4.14 -2.75 -0.09
N LEU A 26 4.08 -3.81 0.69
CA LEU A 26 4.73 -5.06 0.40
C LEU A 26 3.72 -6.20 0.32
N THR A 27 3.76 -6.98 -0.75
CA THR A 27 2.97 -8.22 -0.86
C THR A 27 3.86 -9.43 -0.56
N MET A 28 3.47 -10.23 0.42
CA MET A 28 4.25 -11.38 0.89
C MET A 28 3.34 -12.48 1.42
N ASN A 29 3.92 -13.63 1.79
CA ASN A 29 3.13 -14.68 2.45
C ASN A 29 2.89 -14.37 3.93
N THR A 30 2.01 -15.14 4.57
CA THR A 30 1.62 -14.96 5.98
C THR A 30 2.81 -15.00 6.95
N ALA A 31 3.75 -15.94 6.76
CA ALA A 31 4.91 -16.10 7.63
C ALA A 31 5.92 -14.95 7.47
N GLU A 32 6.16 -14.50 6.24
CA GLU A 32 6.95 -13.29 5.97
C GLU A 32 6.29 -12.05 6.60
N ALA A 33 4.97 -11.92 6.49
CA ALA A 33 4.22 -10.80 7.05
C ALA A 33 4.39 -10.69 8.56
N GLU A 34 4.36 -11.80 9.29
CA GLU A 34 4.59 -11.82 10.73
C GLU A 34 6.01 -11.34 11.12
N LEU A 35 7.02 -11.72 10.33
CA LEU A 35 8.40 -11.26 10.54
C LEU A 35 8.54 -9.75 10.30
N VAL A 36 7.94 -9.25 9.21
CA VAL A 36 7.93 -7.83 8.86
C VAL A 36 7.16 -7.02 9.91
N GLU A 37 5.99 -7.49 10.34
CA GLU A 37 5.15 -6.85 11.35
C GLU A 37 5.89 -6.70 12.69
N LYS A 38 6.52 -7.78 13.16
CA LYS A 38 7.37 -7.74 14.37
C LYS A 38 8.50 -6.72 14.24
N ARG A 39 9.12 -6.62 13.06
CA ARG A 39 10.19 -5.64 12.83
C ARG A 39 9.67 -4.20 12.83
N LEU A 40 8.55 -3.94 12.15
CA LEU A 40 7.92 -2.62 12.10
C LEU A 40 7.49 -2.16 13.49
N ALA A 41 6.86 -3.06 14.27
CA ALA A 41 6.46 -2.77 15.65
C ALA A 41 7.68 -2.44 16.53
N LYS A 42 8.79 -3.18 16.40
CA LYS A 42 10.04 -2.89 17.12
C LYS A 42 10.62 -1.52 16.77
N ASP A 43 10.53 -1.12 15.51
CA ASP A 43 11.05 0.16 15.01
C ASP A 43 10.06 1.33 15.21
N GLY A 44 8.89 1.08 15.82
CA GLY A 44 7.86 2.10 16.06
C GLY A 44 7.18 2.62 14.80
N VAL A 45 7.19 1.83 13.72
CA VAL A 45 6.60 2.19 12.42
C VAL A 45 5.16 1.69 12.36
N ASP A 46 4.23 2.62 12.12
CA ASP A 46 2.81 2.28 11.98
C ASP A 46 2.59 1.45 10.72
N HIS A 47 1.66 0.50 10.82
CA HIS A 47 1.41 -0.49 9.79
C HIS A 47 -0.02 -1.03 9.81
N TYR A 48 -0.42 -1.58 8.65
CA TYR A 48 -1.72 -2.19 8.44
C TYR A 48 -1.56 -3.47 7.61
N ARG A 49 -1.96 -4.59 8.22
CA ARG A 49 -1.99 -5.90 7.60
C ARG A 49 -3.33 -6.11 6.89
N HIS A 50 -3.29 -6.27 5.57
CA HIS A 50 -4.47 -6.56 4.75
C HIS A 50 -4.35 -7.96 4.14
N VAL A 51 -5.20 -8.89 4.56
CA VAL A 51 -5.21 -10.27 4.05
C VAL A 51 -5.85 -10.28 2.66
N VAL A 52 -5.06 -10.65 1.65
CA VAL A 52 -5.54 -10.73 0.25
C VAL A 52 -6.24 -12.07 0.02
N ASN A 53 -5.63 -13.15 0.51
CA ASN A 53 -6.21 -14.51 0.53
C ASN A 53 -5.46 -15.35 1.59
N GLY A 54 -5.78 -16.65 1.69
CA GLY A 54 -5.17 -17.54 2.68
C GLY A 54 -3.64 -17.70 2.61
N THR A 55 -2.99 -17.21 1.54
CA THR A 55 -1.54 -17.33 1.33
C THR A 55 -0.83 -16.00 1.14
N LYS A 56 -1.55 -14.91 0.86
CA LYS A 56 -0.99 -13.61 0.48
C LYS A 56 -1.53 -12.51 1.37
N VAL A 57 -0.62 -11.65 1.81
CA VAL A 57 -0.89 -10.50 2.65
C VAL A 57 -0.23 -9.27 2.02
N ASN A 58 -0.97 -8.17 2.01
CA ASN A 58 -0.45 -6.84 1.76
C ASN A 58 -0.13 -6.19 3.10
N MET A 59 1.13 -5.85 3.31
CA MET A 59 1.60 -5.09 4.46
C MET A 59 1.80 -3.63 4.03
N PHE A 60 0.96 -2.75 4.55
CA PHE A 60 1.12 -1.31 4.42
C PHE A 60 1.87 -0.77 5.64
N PHE A 61 2.81 0.14 5.45
CA PHE A 61 3.53 0.76 6.56
C PHE A 61 4.10 2.12 6.18
N GLY A 62 4.31 2.99 7.17
CA GLY A 62 4.81 4.34 6.93
C GLY A 62 4.38 5.35 7.99
N HIS A 63 4.10 6.58 7.56
CA HIS A 63 3.55 7.61 8.43
C HIS A 63 2.16 7.22 8.94
N SER A 64 1.91 7.43 10.23
CA SER A 64 0.67 6.98 10.88
C SER A 64 -0.59 7.53 10.22
N GLN A 65 -0.60 8.79 9.80
CA GLN A 65 -1.76 9.37 9.11
C GLN A 65 -2.00 8.71 7.74
N TYR A 66 -0.94 8.30 7.04
CA TYR A 66 -1.07 7.65 5.73
C TYR A 66 -1.61 6.23 5.93
N VAL A 67 -1.09 5.52 6.94
CA VAL A 67 -1.58 4.19 7.32
C VAL A 67 -3.04 4.24 7.79
N ALA A 68 -3.43 5.27 8.54
CA ALA A 68 -4.82 5.47 8.97
C ALA A 68 -5.78 5.65 7.79
N VAL A 69 -5.40 6.44 6.78
CA VAL A 69 -6.18 6.60 5.55
C VAL A 69 -6.32 5.27 4.81
N VAL A 70 -5.21 4.52 4.66
CA VAL A 70 -5.23 3.20 4.01
C VAL A 70 -6.17 2.24 4.75
N ARG A 71 -6.09 2.20 6.09
CA ARG A 71 -6.97 1.36 6.91
C ARG A 71 -8.45 1.68 6.71
N ALA A 72 -8.78 2.96 6.47
CA ALA A 72 -10.15 3.40 6.23
C ALA A 72 -10.66 3.04 4.82
N ILE A 73 -9.81 3.08 3.79
CA ILE A 73 -10.23 2.89 2.40
C ILE A 73 -10.00 1.46 1.86
N VAL A 74 -9.04 0.72 2.41
CA VAL A 74 -8.69 -0.65 1.98
C VAL A 74 -9.41 -1.67 2.87
N THR A 75 -10.74 -1.72 2.74
CA THR A 75 -11.59 -2.65 3.50
C THR A 75 -11.89 -3.94 2.74
N GLY A 76 -11.54 -4.00 1.46
CA GLY A 76 -11.72 -5.16 0.58
C GLY A 76 -10.59 -5.28 -0.45
N PRO A 77 -10.76 -6.12 -1.48
CA PRO A 77 -9.77 -6.31 -2.52
C PRO A 77 -9.38 -5.00 -3.21
N LEU A 78 -8.08 -4.79 -3.46
CA LEU A 78 -7.58 -3.54 -4.07
C LEU A 78 -8.13 -3.27 -5.48
N ASN A 79 -8.55 -4.30 -6.21
CA ASN A 79 -9.18 -4.15 -7.53
C ASN A 79 -10.63 -3.64 -7.45
N ALA A 80 -11.25 -3.65 -6.27
CA ALA A 80 -12.61 -3.18 -6.03
C ALA A 80 -12.66 -1.74 -5.47
N LEU A 81 -11.51 -1.08 -5.29
CA LEU A 81 -11.47 0.32 -4.87
C LEU A 81 -12.18 1.21 -5.91
N SER A 82 -12.94 2.20 -5.46
CA SER A 82 -13.46 3.27 -6.32
C SER A 82 -12.33 4.06 -7.00
N ALA A 83 -12.67 4.87 -8.00
CA ALA A 83 -11.68 5.71 -8.68
C ALA A 83 -11.01 6.67 -7.69
N GLU A 84 -11.77 7.23 -6.76
CA GLU A 84 -11.32 8.14 -5.70
C GLU A 84 -10.39 7.44 -4.72
N GLN A 85 -10.78 6.26 -4.23
CA GLN A 85 -9.96 5.50 -3.28
C GLN A 85 -8.64 5.05 -3.92
N ASP A 86 -8.65 4.64 -5.18
CA ASP A 86 -7.45 4.27 -5.94
C ASP A 86 -6.54 5.46 -6.18
N PHE A 87 -7.10 6.63 -6.49
CA PHE A 87 -6.33 7.88 -6.63
C PHE A 87 -5.66 8.29 -5.32
N ILE A 88 -6.39 8.21 -4.19
CA ILE A 88 -5.86 8.48 -2.85
C ILE A 88 -4.71 7.51 -2.56
N LEU A 89 -4.94 6.20 -2.73
CA LEU A 89 -3.93 5.18 -2.46
C LEU A 89 -2.68 5.38 -3.32
N GLY A 90 -2.84 5.61 -4.63
CA GLY A 90 -1.73 5.83 -5.55
C GLY A 90 -0.91 7.08 -5.19
N THR A 91 -1.58 8.17 -4.81
CA THR A 91 -0.92 9.40 -4.35
C THR A 91 -0.10 9.16 -3.07
N LEU A 92 -0.66 8.44 -2.08
CA LEU A 92 0.06 8.13 -0.83
C LEU A 92 1.27 7.22 -1.06
N LEU A 93 1.18 6.29 -2.02
CA LEU A 93 2.30 5.43 -2.45
C LEU A 93 3.38 6.18 -3.25
N GLY A 94 3.18 7.47 -3.53
CA GLY A 94 4.14 8.32 -4.24
C GLY A 94 4.13 8.12 -5.76
N TYR A 95 3.02 7.63 -6.33
CA TYR A 95 2.89 7.62 -7.79
C TYR A 95 2.80 9.04 -8.34
N ASP A 96 3.25 9.19 -9.59
CA ASP A 96 3.18 10.47 -10.29
C ASP A 96 1.74 11.00 -10.36
N ARG A 97 1.59 12.30 -10.09
CA ARG A 97 0.28 12.95 -9.97
C ARG A 97 -0.41 13.06 -11.31
N GLU A 98 0.31 13.34 -12.39
CA GLU A 98 -0.28 13.44 -13.72
C GLU A 98 -0.82 12.07 -14.18
N GLN A 99 -0.04 11.01 -13.97
CA GLN A 99 -0.48 9.63 -14.24
C GLN A 99 -1.69 9.23 -13.39
N GLN A 100 -1.74 9.63 -12.11
CA GLN A 100 -2.92 9.40 -11.28
C GLN A 100 -4.16 10.14 -11.80
N CYS A 101 -4.01 11.39 -12.26
CA CYS A 101 -5.10 12.14 -12.87
C CYS A 101 -5.62 11.45 -14.14
N GLN A 102 -4.72 11.04 -15.04
CA GLN A 102 -5.08 10.32 -16.26
C GLN A 102 -5.81 9.01 -15.95
N ARG A 103 -5.31 8.23 -14.99
CA ARG A 103 -5.93 6.98 -14.54
C ARG A 103 -7.31 7.22 -13.93
N PHE A 104 -7.47 8.23 -13.09
CA PHE A 104 -8.75 8.60 -12.47
C PHE A 104 -9.80 8.96 -13.53
N LEU A 105 -9.46 9.87 -14.46
CA LEU A 105 -10.35 10.28 -15.55
C LEU A 105 -10.74 9.10 -16.45
N GLY A 106 -9.78 8.23 -16.77
CA GLY A 106 -10.04 7.02 -17.54
C GLY A 106 -10.97 6.02 -16.84
N ARG A 107 -10.88 5.88 -15.51
CA ARG A 107 -11.80 5.04 -14.73
C ARG A 107 -13.21 5.63 -14.66
N GLN A 108 -13.32 6.95 -14.47
CA GLN A 108 -14.60 7.66 -14.48
C GLN A 108 -15.31 7.55 -15.82
N ALA A 109 -14.60 7.70 -16.94
CA ALA A 109 -15.18 7.53 -18.28
C ALA A 109 -15.78 6.14 -18.48
N ARG A 110 -15.02 5.07 -18.16
CA ARG A 110 -15.51 3.69 -18.26
C ARG A 110 -16.72 3.41 -17.39
N GLN A 111 -16.83 4.05 -16.22
CA GLN A 111 -18.01 3.89 -15.36
C GLN A 111 -19.26 4.55 -15.96
N ARG A 112 -19.10 5.64 -16.73
CA ARG A 112 -20.21 6.33 -17.40
C ARG A 112 -20.71 5.60 -18.64
N GLU A 113 -19.85 4.86 -19.33
CA GLU A 113 -20.20 4.07 -20.53
C GLU A 113 -20.98 2.77 -20.22
N VAL A 114 -21.05 2.37 -18.96
CA VAL A 114 -21.76 1.15 -18.50
C VAL A 114 -23.23 1.43 -18.15
N PHE A 115 -23.67 2.69 -18.27
CA PHE A 115 -25.06 3.13 -18.15
C PHE A 115 -25.59 3.63 -19.49
#